data_AF-A0A3D5EBT2-F1
#
_entry.id   AF-A0A3D5EBT2-F1
#
_cell.length_a   1.000
_cell.length_b   1.000
_cell.length_c   1.000
_cell.angle_alpha   90.00
_cell.angle_beta   90.00
_cell.angle_gamma   90.00
#
_symmetry.space_group_name_H-M   'P 1'
#
loop_
_entity.id
_entity.type
_entity.pdbx_description
1 polymer ?
#
loop_
_entity_poly.entity_id
_entity_poly.type
_entity_poly.pdbx_seq_one_letter_code
_entity_poly.pdbx_strand_id
1 'polypeptide(L)'
;MTRVAGEVADGVLPHGFTTDKYMREVFLPNVAKGLERGGRTWDDIEVTGGGFAVFGEDESQIEQKLDSLRQPISFYGSTRSYHDVWRVHGWEDLGMQLHSMSLQGKWEEMKTIIPEDVLREFAQTSTYDRLPQFVAEHREYSSRMNL
;
A
#
# COMPACT_ATOMS: atom_id res chain seq x y z
N MET A 1 -9.88 -10.82 7.11
CA MET A 1 -10.36 -11.15 5.75
C MET A 1 -9.28 -11.83 4.91
N THR A 2 -8.03 -11.35 4.89
CA THR A 2 -6.95 -11.91 4.04
C THR A 2 -6.75 -13.43 4.12
N ARG A 3 -6.80 -14.03 5.32
CA ARG A 3 -6.71 -15.50 5.46
C ARG A 3 -7.88 -16.22 4.78
N VAL A 4 -9.10 -15.73 4.97
CA VAL A 4 -10.29 -16.31 4.33
C VAL A 4 -10.16 -16.20 2.80
N ALA A 5 -9.65 -15.07 2.29
CA ALA A 5 -9.42 -14.94 0.85
C ALA A 5 -8.41 -15.97 0.32
N GLY A 6 -7.30 -16.22 1.03
CA GLY A 6 -6.39 -17.30 0.67
C GLY A 6 -7.05 -18.68 0.68
N GLU A 7 -8.02 -18.91 1.56
CA GLU A 7 -8.72 -20.19 1.66
C GLU A 7 -9.70 -20.41 0.49
N VAL A 8 -10.46 -19.39 0.09
CA VAL A 8 -11.61 -19.59 -0.82
C VAL A 8 -11.67 -18.71 -2.06
N ALA A 9 -10.86 -17.66 -2.18
CA ALA A 9 -10.95 -16.71 -3.31
C ALA A 9 -9.96 -17.05 -4.43
N ASP A 10 -10.31 -16.72 -5.67
CA ASP A 10 -9.42 -16.82 -6.84
C ASP A 10 -8.44 -15.64 -6.96
N GLY A 11 -8.65 -14.58 -6.19
CA GLY A 11 -7.76 -13.44 -6.20
C GLY A 11 -7.91 -12.50 -5.01
N VAL A 12 -6.88 -11.69 -4.79
CA VAL A 12 -6.84 -10.68 -3.74
C VAL A 12 -6.42 -9.31 -4.27
N LEU A 13 -7.20 -8.31 -3.89
CA LEU A 13 -6.99 -6.91 -4.26
C LEU A 13 -6.73 -6.08 -3.00
N PRO A 14 -5.46 -5.87 -2.61
CA PRO A 14 -5.13 -4.99 -1.50
C PRO A 14 -5.57 -3.55 -1.80
N HIS A 15 -6.02 -2.84 -0.77
CA HIS A 15 -6.38 -1.43 -0.86
C HIS A 15 -5.15 -0.56 -1.21
N GLY A 16 -5.35 0.61 -1.83
CA GLY A 16 -4.25 1.53 -2.17
C GLY A 16 -3.44 2.01 -0.96
N PHE A 17 -4.07 2.07 0.21
CA PHE A 17 -3.40 2.30 1.50
C PHE A 17 -2.70 1.03 2.02
N THR A 18 -1.80 0.47 1.20
CA THR A 18 -0.99 -0.69 1.54
C THR A 18 0.41 -0.48 0.99
N THR A 19 1.40 -0.45 1.87
CA THR A 19 2.82 -0.33 1.49
C THR A 19 3.38 -1.69 1.08
N ASP A 20 4.49 -1.71 0.33
CA ASP A 20 5.20 -2.95 -0.01
C ASP A 20 5.64 -3.71 1.25
N LYS A 21 6.13 -2.98 2.26
CA LYS A 21 6.48 -3.55 3.56
C LYS A 21 5.31 -4.26 4.23
N TYR A 22 4.12 -3.64 4.24
CA TYR A 22 2.92 -4.28 4.79
C TYR A 22 2.49 -5.50 3.94
N MET A 23 2.65 -5.43 2.61
CA MET A 23 2.40 -6.57 1.74
C MET A 23 3.24 -7.79 2.16
N ARG A 24 4.55 -7.58 2.33
CA ARG A 24 5.52 -8.63 2.63
C ARG A 24 5.43 -9.15 4.07
N GLU A 25 5.26 -8.27 5.04
CA GLU A 25 5.30 -8.64 6.47
C GLU A 25 3.95 -9.11 7.01
N VAL A 26 2.84 -8.64 6.43
CA VAL A 26 1.50 -8.91 6.97
C VAL A 26 0.59 -9.55 5.94
N PHE A 27 0.44 -8.96 4.76
CA PHE A 27 -0.59 -9.41 3.81
C PHE A 27 -0.31 -10.81 3.26
N LEU A 28 0.83 -11.00 2.58
CA LEU A 28 1.20 -12.26 1.94
C LEU A 28 1.33 -13.42 2.96
N PRO A 29 1.90 -13.24 4.16
CA PRO A 29 1.88 -14.28 5.19
C PRO A 29 0.47 -14.68 5.63
N ASN A 30 -0.49 -13.75 5.62
CA ASN A 30 -1.88 -14.09 5.92
C ASN A 30 -2.58 -14.79 4.74
N VAL A 31 -2.23 -14.48 3.48
CA VAL A 31 -2.70 -15.25 2.32
C VAL A 31 -2.18 -16.69 2.39
N ALA A 32 -0.87 -16.87 2.66
CA ALA A 32 -0.25 -18.19 2.78
C ALA A 32 -0.93 -19.08 3.83
N LYS A 33 -1.28 -18.51 5.00
CA LYS A 33 -2.06 -19.22 6.04
C LYS A 33 -3.45 -19.63 5.57
N GLY A 34 -4.06 -18.85 4.68
CA GLY A 34 -5.34 -19.18 4.06
C GLY A 34 -5.22 -20.34 3.08
N LEU A 35 -4.22 -20.27 2.20
CA LEU A 35 -3.90 -21.32 1.24
C LEU A 35 -3.66 -22.66 1.94
N GLU A 36 -2.83 -22.67 3.00
CA GLU A 36 -2.57 -23.87 3.79
C GLU A 36 -3.85 -24.48 4.38
N ARG A 37 -4.74 -23.65 4.93
CA ARG A 37 -6.03 -24.11 5.50
C ARG A 37 -6.96 -24.68 4.45
N GLY A 38 -6.95 -24.12 3.24
CA GLY A 38 -7.76 -24.57 2.11
C GLY A 38 -7.17 -25.74 1.34
N GLY A 39 -5.94 -26.17 1.64
CA GLY A 39 -5.22 -27.17 0.83
C GLY A 39 -4.88 -26.67 -0.59
N ARG A 40 -4.64 -25.36 -0.73
CA ARG A 40 -4.40 -24.65 -2.01
C ARG A 40 -2.94 -24.19 -2.10
N THR A 41 -2.51 -23.81 -3.31
CA THR A 41 -1.19 -23.24 -3.57
C THR A 41 -1.27 -21.83 -4.14
N TRP A 42 -0.13 -21.17 -4.31
CA TRP A 42 -0.06 -19.85 -4.96
C TRP A 42 -0.50 -19.88 -6.43
N ASP A 43 -0.50 -21.04 -7.08
CA ASP A 43 -1.02 -21.19 -8.46
C ASP A 43 -2.55 -21.08 -8.51
N ASP A 44 -3.23 -21.25 -7.37
CA ASP A 44 -4.69 -21.19 -7.28
C ASP A 44 -5.22 -19.77 -7.01
N ILE A 45 -4.35 -18.77 -6.80
CA ILE A 45 -4.80 -17.42 -6.41
C ILE A 45 -3.98 -16.31 -7.08
N GLU A 46 -4.67 -15.33 -7.65
CA GLU A 46 -4.05 -14.12 -8.16
C GLU A 46 -3.82 -13.07 -7.06
N VAL A 47 -2.65 -12.44 -7.08
CA VAL A 47 -2.33 -11.32 -6.18
C VAL A 47 -2.11 -10.07 -7.02
N THR A 48 -2.95 -9.06 -6.82
CA THR A 48 -2.65 -7.74 -7.36
C THR A 48 -1.68 -7.01 -6.44
N GLY A 49 -0.78 -6.23 -7.01
CA GLY A 49 0.30 -5.66 -6.22
C GLY A 49 -0.14 -4.63 -5.15
N GLY A 50 -1.34 -4.05 -5.26
CA GLY A 50 -1.84 -3.02 -4.33
C GLY A 50 -0.98 -1.75 -4.29
N GLY A 51 -1.21 -0.90 -3.28
CA GLY A 51 -0.46 0.34 -3.06
C GLY A 51 -0.79 1.46 -4.04
N PHE A 52 -0.25 2.66 -3.78
CA PHE A 52 -0.26 3.74 -4.76
C PHE A 52 0.87 3.54 -5.77
N ALA A 53 0.66 3.99 -7.00
CA ALA A 53 1.64 3.94 -8.08
C ALA A 53 1.81 5.33 -8.68
N VAL A 54 3.06 5.77 -8.82
CA VAL A 54 3.46 7.05 -9.38
C VAL A 54 4.60 6.82 -10.35
N PHE A 55 4.26 6.74 -11.64
CA PHE A 55 5.23 6.58 -12.71
C PHE A 55 5.34 7.85 -13.56
N GLY A 56 6.52 8.08 -14.11
CA GLY A 56 6.79 9.26 -14.93
C GLY A 56 7.89 9.08 -15.95
N GLU A 57 8.09 10.11 -16.77
CA GLU A 57 9.19 10.17 -17.73
C GLU A 57 10.53 10.42 -17.03
N ASP A 58 10.52 11.22 -15.96
CA ASP A 58 11.67 11.56 -15.14
C ASP A 58 11.30 11.71 -13.66
N GLU A 59 12.31 11.87 -12.80
CA GLU A 59 12.13 12.01 -11.34
C GLU A 59 11.36 13.29 -10.98
N SER A 60 11.53 14.39 -11.72
CA SER A 60 10.81 15.64 -11.46
C SER A 60 9.30 15.45 -11.63
N GLN A 61 8.87 14.71 -12.65
CA GLN A 61 7.47 14.39 -12.85
C GLN A 61 6.92 13.47 -11.74
N ILE A 62 7.75 12.53 -11.26
CA ILE A 62 7.39 11.65 -10.13
C ILE A 62 7.20 12.47 -8.86
N GLU A 63 8.13 13.36 -8.52
CA GLU A 63 8.06 14.23 -7.35
C GLU A 63 6.80 15.10 -7.34
N GLN A 64 6.45 15.70 -8.49
CA GLN A 64 5.22 16.48 -8.62
C GLN A 64 3.95 15.65 -8.39
N LYS A 65 3.94 14.41 -8.87
CA LYS A 65 2.79 13.50 -8.69
C LYS A 65 2.74 12.92 -7.27
N LEU A 66 3.88 12.70 -6.61
CA LEU A 66 3.94 12.19 -5.24
C LEU A 66 3.19 13.12 -4.26
N ASP A 67 3.33 14.43 -4.40
CA ASP A 67 2.65 15.41 -3.53
C ASP A 67 1.12 15.20 -3.50
N SER A 68 0.53 14.82 -4.64
CA SER A 68 -0.91 14.55 -4.74
C SER A 68 -1.39 13.42 -3.81
N LEU A 69 -0.48 12.53 -3.37
CA LEU A 69 -0.80 11.44 -2.46
C LEU A 69 -0.98 11.88 -1.00
N ARG A 70 -0.57 13.09 -0.61
CA ARG A 70 -0.82 13.62 0.74
C ARG A 70 -2.30 13.60 1.10
N GLN A 71 -3.17 13.88 0.14
CA GLN A 71 -4.63 13.84 0.32
C GLN A 71 -5.14 12.43 0.65
N PRO A 72 -5.01 11.42 -0.23
CA PRO A 72 -5.52 10.09 0.08
C PRO A 72 -4.79 9.43 1.26
N ILE A 73 -3.48 9.63 1.42
CA ILE A 73 -2.72 9.06 2.55
C ILE A 73 -3.21 9.63 3.88
N SER A 74 -3.39 10.95 3.97
CA SER A 74 -3.89 11.56 5.21
C SER A 74 -5.33 11.13 5.54
N PHE A 75 -6.19 11.00 4.52
CA PHE A 75 -7.58 10.57 4.70
C PHE A 75 -7.69 9.09 5.14
N TYR A 76 -7.08 8.17 4.40
CA TYR A 76 -7.13 6.75 4.79
C TYR A 76 -6.34 6.50 6.07
N GLY A 77 -5.21 7.19 6.23
CA GLY A 77 -4.36 7.12 7.40
C GLY A 77 -5.03 7.58 8.69
N SER A 78 -6.10 8.39 8.63
CA SER A 78 -6.88 8.80 9.80
C SER A 78 -7.91 7.74 10.25
N THR A 79 -8.09 6.67 9.47
CA THR A 79 -9.04 5.60 9.79
C THR A 79 -8.35 4.50 10.61
N ARG A 80 -8.89 4.23 11.80
CA ARG A 80 -8.29 3.30 12.78
C ARG A 80 -8.00 1.91 12.23
N SER A 81 -8.82 1.40 11.30
CA SER A 81 -8.64 0.07 10.71
C SER A 81 -7.36 -0.06 9.87
N TYR A 82 -6.72 1.06 9.48
CA TYR A 82 -5.46 1.07 8.73
C TYR A 82 -4.23 1.32 9.61
N HIS A 83 -4.37 1.50 10.92
CA HIS A 83 -3.22 1.80 11.81
C HIS A 83 -2.18 0.68 11.87
N ASP A 84 -2.54 -0.55 11.52
CA ASP A 84 -1.56 -1.63 11.42
C ASP A 84 -0.54 -1.37 10.29
N VAL A 85 -0.91 -0.60 9.26
CA VAL A 85 0.02 -0.16 8.20
C VAL A 85 1.03 0.83 8.78
N TRP A 86 0.57 1.80 9.59
CA TRP A 86 1.47 2.72 10.30
C TRP A 86 2.42 1.99 11.24
N ARG A 87 1.92 1.00 11.98
CA ARG A 87 2.69 0.22 12.95
C ARG A 87 3.88 -0.52 12.33
N VAL A 88 3.70 -1.09 11.13
CA VAL A 88 4.80 -1.76 10.42
C VAL A 88 5.96 -0.81 10.11
N HIS A 89 5.69 0.50 10.04
CA HIS A 89 6.69 1.54 9.82
C HIS A 89 7.16 2.26 11.09
N GLY A 90 6.57 1.98 12.25
CA GLY A 90 6.83 2.74 13.49
C GLY A 90 6.22 4.14 13.49
N TRP A 91 5.15 4.36 12.70
CA TRP A 91 4.50 5.65 12.51
C TRP A 91 3.12 5.74 13.19
N GLU A 92 2.90 4.97 14.26
CA GLU A 92 1.62 4.95 14.97
C GLU A 92 1.18 6.33 15.45
N ASP A 93 2.12 7.14 15.93
CA ASP A 93 1.85 8.51 16.41
C ASP A 93 1.30 9.40 15.28
N LEU A 94 1.83 9.27 14.05
CA LEU A 94 1.33 9.97 12.88
C LEU A 94 -0.12 9.56 12.58
N GLY A 95 -0.42 8.26 12.60
CA GLY A 95 -1.79 7.76 12.44
C GLY A 95 -2.74 8.27 13.52
N MET A 96 -2.31 8.28 14.78
CA MET A 96 -3.09 8.81 15.90
C MET A 96 -3.35 10.32 15.77
N GLN A 97 -2.36 11.08 15.33
CA GLN A 97 -2.50 12.51 15.07
C GLN A 97 -3.50 12.76 13.93
N LEU A 98 -3.37 12.07 12.80
CA LEU A 98 -4.32 12.15 11.68
C LEU A 98 -5.74 11.80 12.12
N HIS A 99 -5.90 10.74 12.90
CA HIS A 99 -7.19 10.36 13.45
C HIS A 99 -7.80 11.50 14.30
N SER A 100 -7.03 12.08 15.22
CA SER A 100 -7.48 13.20 16.04
C SER A 100 -7.89 14.43 15.20
N MET A 101 -7.10 14.78 14.18
CA MET A 101 -7.38 15.89 13.28
C MET A 101 -8.65 15.66 12.44
N SER A 102 -8.89 14.42 11.99
CA SER A 102 -10.10 14.05 11.25
C SER A 102 -11.38 14.26 12.06
N LEU A 103 -11.35 13.94 13.36
CA LEU A 103 -12.47 14.19 14.28
C LEU A 103 -12.71 15.69 14.52
N GLN A 104 -11.68 16.51 14.34
CA GLN A 104 -11.75 17.97 14.44
C GLN A 104 -12.13 18.63 13.10
N GLY A 105 -12.33 17.86 12.02
CA GLY A 105 -12.65 18.38 10.69
C GLY A 105 -11.49 19.10 10.00
N LYS A 106 -10.24 18.88 10.44
CA LYS A 106 -9.03 19.57 9.96
C LYS A 106 -8.46 18.97 8.67
N TRP A 107 -9.31 18.71 7.69
CA TRP A 107 -8.95 17.92 6.50
C TRP A 107 -7.81 18.52 5.67
N GLU A 108 -7.74 19.84 5.54
CA GLU A 108 -6.66 20.52 4.81
C GLU A 108 -5.33 20.46 5.57
N GLU A 109 -5.36 20.65 6.89
CA GLU A 109 -4.16 20.58 7.74
C GLU A 109 -3.58 19.16 7.80
N MET A 110 -4.41 18.12 7.71
CA MET A 110 -3.92 16.74 7.77
C MET A 110 -2.93 16.41 6.64
N LYS A 111 -3.06 17.05 5.47
CA LYS A 111 -2.17 16.82 4.33
C LYS A 111 -0.76 17.35 4.61
N THR A 112 -0.66 18.45 5.36
CA THR A 112 0.60 19.16 5.59
C THR A 112 1.50 18.44 6.59
N ILE A 113 0.93 17.55 7.42
CA ILE A 113 1.69 16.75 8.38
C ILE A 113 2.22 15.44 7.78
N ILE A 114 1.92 15.14 6.51
CA ILE A 114 2.48 13.97 5.80
C ILE A 114 3.87 14.35 5.25
N PRO A 115 4.96 13.81 5.82
CA PRO A 115 6.29 14.06 5.32
C PRO A 115 6.57 13.25 4.04
N GLU A 116 7.60 13.65 3.29
CA GLU A 116 7.88 13.09 1.97
C GLU A 116 8.33 11.61 2.02
N ASP A 117 9.07 11.22 3.05
CA ASP A 117 9.47 9.83 3.29
C ASP A 117 8.26 8.89 3.38
N VAL A 118 7.18 9.33 4.05
CA VAL A 118 5.91 8.61 4.07
C VAL A 118 5.32 8.49 2.68
N LEU A 119 5.35 9.54 1.86
CA LEU A 119 4.86 9.45 0.48
C LEU A 119 5.61 8.40 -0.33
N ARG A 120 6.94 8.37 -0.20
CA ARG A 120 7.78 7.41 -0.92
C ARG A 120 7.58 5.97 -0.45
N GLU A 121 7.29 5.73 0.82
CA GLU A 121 6.94 4.39 1.31
C GLU A 121 5.55 3.91 0.85
N PHE A 122 4.61 4.84 0.66
CA PHE A 122 3.26 4.52 0.20
C PHE A 122 3.13 4.42 -1.32
N ALA A 123 4.09 4.95 -2.07
CA ALA A 123 4.06 5.02 -3.52
C ALA A 123 5.15 4.17 -4.16
N GLN A 124 4.73 3.29 -5.06
CA GLN A 124 5.65 2.70 -6.03
C GLN A 124 6.07 3.79 -7.02
N THR A 125 7.37 3.99 -7.17
CA THR A 125 7.93 5.00 -8.05
C THR A 125 8.91 4.38 -9.03
N SER A 126 8.79 4.76 -10.30
CA SER A 126 9.70 4.34 -11.36
C SER A 126 9.52 5.26 -12.56
N THR A 127 10.61 5.50 -13.28
CA THR A 127 10.52 6.03 -14.64
C THR A 127 10.00 4.95 -15.59
N TYR A 128 9.39 5.35 -16.72
CA TYR A 128 8.80 4.41 -17.67
C TYR A 128 9.82 3.43 -18.28
N ASP A 129 11.04 3.90 -18.56
CA ASP A 129 12.14 3.09 -19.09
C ASP A 129 12.61 2.00 -18.11
N ARG A 130 12.44 2.24 -16.80
CA ARG A 130 12.82 1.30 -15.72
C ARG A 130 11.67 0.44 -15.22
N LEU A 131 10.44 0.70 -15.64
CA LEU A 131 9.26 0.02 -15.12
C LEU A 131 9.33 -1.52 -15.23
N PRO A 132 9.82 -2.12 -16.35
CA PRO A 132 9.96 -3.58 -16.41
C PRO A 132 10.91 -4.14 -15.34
N GLN A 133 12.04 -3.47 -15.10
CA GLN A 133 13.00 -3.88 -14.08
C GLN A 133 12.40 -3.70 -12.67
N PHE A 134 11.75 -2.56 -12.42
CA PHE A 134 11.07 -2.29 -11.15
C PHE A 134 10.06 -3.38 -10.79
N VAL A 135 9.22 -3.79 -11.75
CA VAL A 135 8.22 -4.84 -11.54
C VAL A 135 8.90 -6.18 -11.22
N ALA A 136 9.96 -6.54 -11.95
CA ALA A 136 10.67 -7.79 -11.73
C ALA A 136 11.36 -7.85 -10.35
N GLU A 137 11.91 -6.75 -9.87
CA GLU A 137 12.70 -6.69 -8.64
C GLU A 137 11.85 -6.47 -7.39
N HIS A 138 10.74 -5.73 -7.51
CA HIS A 138 9.96 -5.28 -6.36
C HIS A 138 8.55 -5.87 -6.29
N ARG A 139 8.07 -6.50 -7.37
CA ARG A 139 6.68 -6.95 -7.52
C ARG A 139 6.59 -8.39 -8.00
N GLU A 140 7.60 -9.20 -7.67
CA GLU A 140 7.71 -10.60 -8.04
C GLU A 140 6.56 -11.46 -7.51
N TYR A 141 5.91 -11.04 -6.42
CA TYR A 141 4.75 -11.70 -5.84
C TYR A 141 3.42 -11.36 -6.55
N SER A 142 3.42 -10.37 -7.44
CA SER A 142 2.22 -9.82 -8.05
C SER A 142 1.94 -10.48 -9.39
N SER A 143 0.83 -11.21 -9.51
CA SER A 143 0.40 -11.77 -10.79
C SER A 143 -0.29 -10.72 -11.69
N ARG A 144 -0.76 -9.60 -11.13
CA ARG A 144 -1.31 -8.46 -11.89
C ARG A 144 -0.91 -7.12 -11.30
N MET A 145 -0.47 -6.19 -12.15
CA MET A 145 -0.22 -4.80 -11.76
C MET A 145 -1.46 -3.94 -12.02
N ASN A 146 -1.81 -3.10 -11.06
CA ASN A 146 -2.73 -1.99 -11.30
C ASN A 146 -1.87 -0.81 -11.75
N LEU A 147 -1.92 -0.49 -13.06
CA LEU A 147 -1.24 0.64 -13.68
C LEU A 147 -2.24 1.77 -13.97
#